data_AF-A0A954WHF2-F1
#
_entry.id   AF-A0A954WHF2-F1
#
_cell.length_a   1.000
_cell.length_b   1.000
_cell.length_c   1.000
_cell.angle_alpha   90.00
_cell.angle_beta   90.00
_cell.angle_gamma   90.00
#
_symmetry.space_group_name_H-M   'P 1'
#
loop_
_entity.id
_entity.type
_entity.pdbx_description
1 polymer ?
#
loop_
_entity_poly.entity_id
_entity_poly.type
_entity_poly.pdbx_seq_one_letter_code
_entity_poly.pdbx_strand_id
1 'polypeptide(L)'
;TRTPLPGGRIGVYEIEVLEGAPVTEHVLAKLPLPDACLIAAVMRESFVRVPAADDRLQPGDTVVALIDDSAAKAAIALFESDER
;
A
#
# COMPACT_ATOMS: atom_id res chain seq x y z
N THR A 1 -9.42 0.40 4.87
CA THR A 1 -9.79 0.00 6.26
C THR A 1 -8.54 -0.22 7.10
N ARG A 2 -8.59 -0.04 8.44
CA ARG A 2 -7.47 -0.36 9.36
C ARG A 2 -7.92 -1.36 10.43
N THR A 3 -7.16 -2.43 10.62
CA THR A 3 -7.33 -3.43 11.69
C THR A 3 -6.06 -3.50 12.54
N PRO A 4 -6.09 -3.12 13.84
CA PRO A 4 -4.89 -3.17 14.69
C PRO A 4 -4.42 -4.61 14.95
N LEU A 5 -3.11 -4.82 14.99
CA LEU A 5 -2.54 -6.07 15.50
C LEU A 5 -2.46 -6.03 17.04
N PRO A 6 -2.76 -7.15 17.73
CA PRO A 6 -2.70 -7.21 19.18
C PRO A 6 -1.32 -6.85 19.74
N GLY A 7 -1.28 -6.02 20.79
CA GLY A 7 -0.07 -5.75 21.56
C GLY A 7 0.95 -4.82 20.89
N GLY A 8 0.58 -4.12 19.80
CA GLY A 8 1.51 -3.27 19.06
C GLY A 8 0.91 -2.01 18.46
N ARG A 9 1.76 -1.28 17.73
CA ARG A 9 1.43 -0.05 16.98
C ARG A 9 1.31 -0.29 15.49
N ILE A 10 1.30 -1.55 15.07
CA ILE A 10 1.18 -1.95 13.67
C ILE A 10 -0.29 -2.25 13.37
N GLY A 11 -0.80 -1.67 12.29
CA GLY A 11 -2.10 -1.99 11.73
C GLY A 11 -1.98 -2.75 10.41
N VAL A 12 -2.97 -3.59 10.12
CA VAL A 12 -3.26 -4.10 8.78
C VAL A 12 -4.13 -3.07 8.07
N TYR A 13 -3.71 -2.64 6.89
CA TYR A 13 -4.39 -1.66 6.07
C TYR A 13 -4.81 -2.30 4.75
N GLU A 14 -6.08 -2.11 4.40
CA GLU A 14 -6.59 -2.39 3.06
C GLU A 14 -6.78 -1.04 2.36
N ILE A 15 -6.00 -0.83 1.30
CA ILE A 15 -5.87 0.45 0.60
C ILE A 15 -6.13 0.22 -0.89
N GLU A 16 -7.07 0.96 -1.45
CA GLU A 16 -7.34 0.99 -2.89
C GLU A 16 -6.31 1.90 -3.58
N VAL A 17 -5.78 1.47 -4.71
CA VAL A 17 -4.92 2.29 -5.56
C VAL A 17 -5.80 3.12 -6.47
N LEU A 18 -5.84 4.44 -6.26
CA LEU A 18 -6.62 5.34 -7.10
C LEU A 18 -5.93 5.66 -8.43
N GLU A 19 -6.70 6.14 -9.39
CA GLU A 19 -6.16 6.66 -10.65
C GLU A 19 -5.26 7.88 -10.38
N GLY A 20 -4.10 7.94 -11.03
CA GLY A 20 -3.12 8.99 -10.79
C GLY A 20 -2.36 8.90 -9.45
N ALA A 21 -2.51 7.81 -8.69
CA ALA A 21 -1.79 7.64 -7.44
C ALA A 21 -0.26 7.52 -7.64
N PRO A 22 0.58 8.22 -6.84
CA PRO A 22 2.05 8.16 -6.93
C PRO A 22 2.62 6.73 -6.86
N VAL A 23 1.93 5.82 -6.16
CA VAL A 23 2.35 4.42 -6.02
C VAL A 23 2.41 3.64 -7.33
N THR A 24 1.82 4.18 -8.41
CA THR A 24 1.76 3.54 -9.75
C THR A 24 2.96 3.89 -10.64
N GLU A 25 3.75 4.90 -10.27
CA GLU A 25 4.78 5.46 -11.17
C GLU A 25 5.99 4.53 -11.35
N HIS A 26 6.33 3.76 -10.31
CA HIS A 26 7.53 2.93 -10.25
C HIS A 26 7.24 1.50 -9.79
N VAL A 27 8.24 0.63 -9.91
CA VAL A 27 8.20 -0.72 -9.31
C VAL A 27 8.26 -0.60 -7.79
N LEU A 28 7.72 -1.58 -7.07
CA LEU A 28 7.62 -1.56 -5.60
C LEU A 28 8.95 -1.22 -4.91
N ALA A 29 10.07 -1.80 -5.38
CA ALA A 29 11.39 -1.55 -4.80
C ALA A 29 11.94 -0.13 -4.97
N LYS A 30 11.32 0.69 -5.84
CA LYS A 30 11.70 2.09 -6.08
C LYS A 30 10.70 3.08 -5.51
N LEU A 31 9.61 2.60 -4.93
CA LEU A 31 8.63 3.47 -4.30
C LEU A 31 9.19 4.07 -3.01
N PRO A 32 8.89 5.34 -2.71
CA PRO A 32 9.30 5.98 -1.46
C PRO A 32 8.40 5.54 -0.30
N LEU A 33 8.21 4.22 -0.13
CA LEU A 33 7.46 3.68 1.00
C LEU A 33 8.21 4.02 2.30
N PRO A 34 7.52 4.44 3.37
CA PRO A 34 8.16 4.62 4.67
C PRO A 34 8.82 3.32 5.15
N ASP A 35 9.94 3.42 5.87
CA ASP A 35 10.67 2.25 6.41
C ASP A 35 9.78 1.30 7.24
N ALA A 36 8.77 1.86 7.91
CA ALA A 36 7.81 1.13 8.73
C ALA A 36 6.51 0.79 7.97
N CYS A 37 6.63 0.45 6.68
CA CYS A 37 5.54 0.01 5.80
C CYS A 37 5.95 -1.25 5.02
N LEU A 38 5.12 -2.29 5.06
CA LEU A 38 5.32 -3.53 4.31
C LEU A 38 4.08 -3.86 3.50
N ILE A 39 4.26 -4.00 2.18
CA ILE A 39 3.22 -4.52 1.30
C ILE A 39 3.18 -6.05 1.42
N ALA A 40 2.09 -6.59 1.95
CA ALA A 40 1.94 -8.02 2.20
C ALA A 40 1.25 -8.75 1.05
N ALA A 41 0.26 -8.12 0.42
CA ALA A 41 -0.48 -8.69 -0.69
C ALA A 41 -1.04 -7.62 -1.63
N VAL A 42 -1.22 -8.00 -2.89
CA VAL A 42 -1.94 -7.21 -3.89
C VAL A 42 -3.07 -8.08 -4.43
N MET A 43 -4.28 -7.54 -4.38
CA MET A 43 -5.45 -8.12 -4.99
C MET A 43 -5.81 -7.34 -6.25
N ARG A 44 -5.96 -8.05 -7.36
CA ARG A 44 -6.44 -7.50 -8.63
C ARG A 44 -7.57 -8.39 -9.13
N GLU A 45 -8.72 -7.78 -9.36
CA GLU A 45 -9.94 -8.50 -9.74
C GLU A 45 -10.27 -9.62 -8.74
N SER A 46 -10.12 -10.89 -9.14
CA SER A 46 -10.39 -12.08 -8.31
C SER A 46 -9.12 -12.82 -7.87
N PHE A 47 -7.93 -12.25 -8.09
CA PHE A 47 -6.66 -12.90 -7.79
C PHE A 47 -5.86 -12.14 -6.75
N VAL A 48 -5.34 -12.88 -5.77
CA VAL A 48 -4.45 -12.37 -4.71
C VAL A 48 -3.06 -12.92 -4.93
N ARG A 49 -2.04 -12.06 -4.81
CA ARG A 49 -0.63 -12.47 -4.85
C ARG A 49 0.22 -11.75 -3.81
N VAL A 50 1.29 -12.40 -3.37
CA VAL A 50 2.39 -11.74 -2.67
C VAL A 50 3.24 -11.05 -3.74
N PRO A 51 3.43 -9.72 -3.68
CA PRO A 51 4.15 -9.03 -4.73
C PRO A 51 5.67 -9.17 -4.57
N ALA A 52 6.37 -9.09 -5.70
CA ALA A 52 7.82 -9.06 -5.80
C ALA A 52 8.34 -7.61 -5.92
N ALA A 53 9.65 -7.44 -5.77
CA ALA A 53 10.32 -6.14 -5.82
C ALA A 53 10.10 -5.38 -7.13
N ASP A 54 9.95 -6.10 -8.24
CA ASP A 54 9.77 -5.59 -9.60
C ASP A 54 8.30 -5.44 -10.02
N ASP A 55 7.35 -5.81 -9.17
CA ASP A 55 5.93 -5.61 -9.42
C ASP A 55 5.58 -4.11 -9.51
N ARG A 56 4.58 -3.81 -10.34
CA ARG A 56 3.95 -2.49 -10.43
C ARG A 56 2.48 -2.59 -10.00
N LEU A 57 2.10 -1.69 -9.10
CA LEU A 57 0.70 -1.47 -8.75
C LEU A 57 -0.02 -0.75 -9.88
N GLN A 58 -1.32 -1.01 -10.00
CA GLN A 58 -2.18 -0.41 -11.02
C GLN A 58 -3.43 0.17 -10.35
N PRO A 59 -4.04 1.21 -10.93
CA PRO A 59 -5.35 1.69 -10.48
C PRO A 59 -6.37 0.55 -10.39
N GLY A 60 -7.15 0.54 -9.32
CA GLY A 60 -8.11 -0.52 -9.00
C GLY A 60 -7.52 -1.73 -8.26
N ASP A 61 -6.20 -1.80 -8.07
CA ASP A 61 -5.62 -2.77 -7.13
C ASP A 61 -6.07 -2.47 -5.70
N THR A 62 -6.30 -3.53 -4.92
CA THR A 62 -6.40 -3.42 -3.46
C THR A 62 -5.15 -3.99 -2.82
N VAL A 63 -4.47 -3.15 -2.06
CA VAL A 63 -3.22 -3.49 -1.38
C VAL A 63 -3.48 -3.76 0.09
N VAL A 64 -2.94 -4.88 0.57
CA VAL A 64 -2.87 -5.20 2.00
C VAL A 64 -1.47 -4.84 2.49
N ALA A 65 -1.39 -3.89 3.42
CA ALA A 65 -0.14 -3.40 3.98
C ALA A 65 -0.11 -3.51 5.52
N LEU A 66 1.05 -3.84 6.06
CA LEU A 66 1.34 -3.71 7.49
C LEU A 66 2.08 -2.39 7.70
N ILE A 67 1.51 -1.50 8.51
CA ILE A 67 2.06 -0.16 8.68
C ILE A 67 2.08 0.19 10.16
N ASP A 68 3.21 0.71 10.64
CA ASP A 68 3.25 1.34 11.96
C ASP A 68 2.42 2.64 11.95
N ASP A 69 1.72 2.91 13.04
CA ASP A 69 0.86 4.09 13.17
C ASP A 69 1.58 5.41 12.89
N SER A 70 2.89 5.49 13.17
CA SER A 70 3.71 6.67 12.88
C SER A 70 3.91 6.93 11.38
N ALA A 71 3.86 5.88 10.55
CA ALA A 71 4.08 5.93 9.11
C ALA A 71 2.78 5.89 8.29
N ALA A 72 1.65 5.51 8.91
CA ALA A 72 0.37 5.29 8.24
C ALA A 72 -0.06 6.44 7.32
N LYS A 73 0.00 7.69 7.80
CA LYS A 73 -0.40 8.85 6.99
C LYS A 73 0.47 9.04 5.75
N ALA A 74 1.80 8.90 5.90
CA ALA A 74 2.72 9.08 4.80
C ALA A 74 2.59 7.93 3.77
N ALA A 75 2.38 6.71 4.24
CA ALA A 75 2.18 5.57 3.36
C ALA A 75 0.86 5.68 2.57
N ILE A 76 -0.26 6.00 3.22
CA ILE A 76 -1.58 6.10 2.58
C ILE A 76 -1.60 7.18 1.50
N ALA A 77 -0.93 8.31 1.73
CA ALA A 77 -0.86 9.42 0.77
C ALA A 77 -0.28 9.01 -0.60
N LEU A 78 0.49 7.91 -0.68
CA LEU A 78 1.01 7.41 -1.96
C LEU A 78 -0.06 6.72 -2.81
N PHE A 79 -1.16 6.28 -2.21
CA PHE A 79 -2.24 5.53 -2.87
C PHE A 79 -3.41 6.42 -3.30
N GLU A 80 -3.43 7.67 -2.85
CA GLU A 80 -4.44 8.68 -3.19
C GLU A 80 -4.04 9.43 -4.49
N SER A 81 -5.04 9.95 -5.22
CA SER A 81 -4.82 10.78 -6.42
C SER A 81 -4.25 12.15 -6.05
N ASP A 82 -3.27 12.65 -6.81
CA ASP A 82 -2.67 13.99 -6.64
C ASP A 82 -3.53 15.12 -7.27
N GLU A 83 -4.78 14.84 -7.63
CA GLU A 83 -5.71 15.86 -8.14
C GLU A 83 -6.30 16.67 -6.99
N ARG A 84 -5.64 17.78 -6.68
CA ARG A 84 -6.22 18.96 -6.04
C ARG A 84 -6.58 20.04 -7.05
#